data_AF-G7V8H1-F1
#
_entry.id   AF-G7V8H1-F1
#
_cell.length_a   1.000
_cell.length_b   1.000
_cell.length_c   1.000
_cell.angle_alpha   90.00
_cell.angle_beta   90.00
_cell.angle_gamma   90.00
#
_symmetry.space_group_name_H-M   'P 1'
#
loop_
_entity.id
_entity.type
_entity.pdbx_description
1 polymer ?
#
loop_
_entity_poly.entity_id
_entity_poly.type
_entity_poly.pdbx_seq_one_letter_code
_entity_poly.pdbx_strand_id
1 'polypeptide(L)' 'MGCTKEVKLTHVYRCPSCGNRFSSSSPTFRCPKCRSKFLIHEEGPPLKRAKNCRGSCSGCSGCGG' A
#
# COMPACT_ATOMS: atom_id res chain seq x y z
N MET A 1 23.89 -3.59 4.72
CA MET A 1 23.43 -4.06 3.39
C MET A 1 22.21 -4.96 3.57
N GLY A 2 21.12 -4.74 2.83
CA GLY A 2 19.94 -5.64 2.83
C GLY A 2 19.53 -5.94 1.39
N CYS A 3 19.48 -7.22 1.04
CA CYS A 3 19.22 -7.76 -0.31
C CYS A 3 18.06 -7.06 -1.04
N THR A 4 18.37 -6.37 -2.13
CA THR A 4 17.42 -6.03 -3.19
C THR A 4 17.09 -7.30 -3.95
N LYS A 5 16.20 -8.13 -3.39
CA LYS A 5 15.50 -9.13 -4.19
C LYS A 5 14.55 -8.35 -5.10
N GLU A 6 14.83 -8.36 -6.39
CA GLU A 6 13.88 -7.98 -7.45
C GLU A 6 12.75 -9.00 -7.46
N VAL A 7 11.92 -8.97 -6.42
CA VAL A 7 10.64 -9.67 -6.42
C VAL A 7 9.84 -8.95 -7.50
N LYS A 8 9.28 -9.66 -8.47
CA LYS A 8 8.26 -9.09 -9.35
C LYS A 8 7.13 -8.56 -8.45
N LEU A 9 7.17 -7.27 -8.13
CA LEU A 9 6.20 -6.53 -7.32
C LEU A 9 4.95 -6.26 -8.16
N THR A 10 4.45 -7.28 -8.84
CA THR A 10 3.24 -7.13 -9.63
C THR A 10 2.06 -7.19 -8.66
N HIS A 11 1.48 -6.04 -8.40
CA HIS A 11 0.30 -5.88 -7.56
C HIS A 11 -0.94 -5.87 -8.43
N VAL A 12 -1.91 -6.73 -8.13
CA VAL A 12 -3.21 -6.77 -8.81
C VAL A 12 -4.20 -5.97 -7.99
N TYR A 13 -4.78 -4.96 -8.64
CA TYR A 13 -5.80 -4.08 -8.07
C TYR A 13 -7.12 -4.24 -8.81
N ARG A 14 -8.21 -4.19 -8.05
CA ARG A 14 -9.57 -4.10 -8.59
C ARG A 14 -10.22 -2.81 -8.11
N CYS A 15 -10.76 -2.04 -9.04
CA CYS A 15 -11.53 -0.85 -8.70
C CYS A 15 -12.99 -1.22 -8.39
N PRO A 16 -13.51 -0.97 -7.18
CA PRO A 16 -14.92 -1.23 -6.86
C PRO A 16 -15.87 -0.26 -7.56
N SER A 17 -15.41 0.94 -7.95
CA SER A 17 -16.28 1.95 -8.59
C SER A 17 -16.62 1.62 -10.04
N CYS A 18 -15.68 1.07 -10.81
CA CYS A 18 -15.88 0.76 -12.24
C CYS A 18 -15.64 -0.71 -12.60
N GLY A 19 -15.29 -1.55 -11.62
CA GLY A 19 -15.01 -2.98 -11.81
C GLY A 19 -13.67 -3.29 -12.49
N ASN A 20 -12.88 -2.29 -12.89
CA ASN A 20 -11.66 -2.53 -13.66
C ASN A 20 -10.58 -3.22 -12.81
N ARG A 21 -10.12 -4.38 -13.29
CA ARG A 21 -8.99 -5.14 -12.71
C ARG A 21 -7.72 -4.86 -13.51
N PHE A 22 -6.63 -4.53 -12.84
CA PHE A 22 -5.36 -4.20 -13.50
C PHE A 22 -4.17 -4.54 -12.60
N SER A 23 -3.05 -4.88 -13.23
CA SER A 23 -1.79 -5.11 -12.54
C SER A 23 -0.88 -3.87 -12.63
N SER A 24 -0.09 -3.63 -11.59
CA SER A 24 0.90 -2.57 -11.57
C SER A 24 2.16 -3.05 -10.87
N SER A 25 3.32 -2.75 -11.47
CA SER A 25 4.63 -3.04 -10.90
C SER A 25 4.98 -2.15 -9.71
N SER A 26 4.19 -1.08 -9.47
CA SER A 26 4.37 -0.15 -8.37
C SER A 26 3.06 0.00 -7.57
N PRO A 27 3.16 0.36 -6.28
CA PRO A 27 1.99 0.70 -5.48
C PRO A 27 1.27 1.90 -6.11
N THR A 28 0.01 1.70 -6.46
CA THR A 28 -0.85 2.75 -6.99
C THR A 28 -2.11 2.88 -6.15
N PHE A 29 -2.58 4.12 -6.05
CA PHE A 29 -3.75 4.48 -5.24
C PHE A 29 -4.89 5.02 -6.13
N ARG A 30 -4.77 4.92 -7.45
CA ARG A 30 -5.78 5.44 -8.39
C ARG A 30 -6.07 4.46 -9.52
N CYS A 31 -7.36 4.30 -9.82
CA CYS A 31 -7.79 3.53 -10.98
C CYS A 31 -7.42 4.28 -12.29
N PRO A 32 -6.82 3.62 -13.29
CA PRO A 32 -6.48 4.26 -14.56
C PRO A 32 -7.71 4.65 -15.39
N LYS A 33 -8.88 4.00 -15.18
CA LYS A 33 -10.11 4.30 -15.93
C LYS A 33 -10.92 5.45 -15.33
N CYS A 34 -11.30 5.33 -14.06
CA CYS A 34 -12.19 6.30 -13.41
C CYS A 34 -11.50 7.23 -12.42
N ARG A 35 -10.18 7.08 -12.20
CA ARG A 35 -9.38 7.83 -11.22
C ARG A 35 -9.86 7.72 -9.77
N SER A 36 -10.73 6.74 -9.46
CA SER A 36 -11.17 6.46 -8.10
C SER A 36 -9.96 6.22 -7.19
N LYS A 37 -10.00 6.82 -5.99
CA LYS A 37 -8.95 6.70 -4.96
C LYS A 37 -9.05 5.40 -4.16
N PHE A 38 -10.11 4.62 -4.39
CA PHE A 38 -10.36 3.35 -3.72
C PHE A 38 -10.02 2.21 -4.67
N LEU A 39 -9.09 1.36 -4.23
CA LEU A 39 -8.65 0.17 -4.95
C LEU A 39 -8.57 -0.99 -3.96
N ILE A 40 -9.07 -2.15 -4.37
CA ILE A 40 -8.95 -3.40 -3.63
C ILE A 40 -7.68 -4.08 -4.13
N HIS A 41 -6.71 -4.30 -3.24
CA HIS A 41 -5.52 -5.08 -3.55
C HIS A 41 -5.87 -6.56 -3.43
N GLU A 42 -5.93 -7.26 -4.56
CA GLU A 42 -6.31 -8.68 -4.60
C GLU A 42 -5.10 -9.60 -4.46
N GLU A 43 -4.00 -9.28 -5.13
CA GLU A 43 -2.80 -10.14 -5.17
C GLU A 43 -1.53 -9.30 -5.21
N GLY A 44 -0.47 -9.79 -4.59
CA GLY A 44 0.85 -9.16 -4.58
C GLY A 44 1.50 -9.20 -3.20
N PRO A 45 2.80 -8.90 -3.10
CA PRO A 45 3.48 -8.82 -1.82
C PRO A 45 2.82 -7.74 -0.94
N PRO A 46 2.84 -7.90 0.39
CA PRO A 46 2.29 -6.88 1.28
C PRO A 46 2.96 -5.54 0.97
N LEU A 47 2.15 -4.53 0.66
CA LEU A 47 2.60 -3.15 0.57
C LEU A 47 3.29 -2.84 1.88
N LYS A 48 4.62 -2.72 1.87
CA LYS A 48 5.44 -2.53 3.07
C LYS A 48 4.89 -1.34 3.85
N ARG A 49 4.02 -1.61 4.83
CA ARG A 49 3.70 -0.65 5.88
C ARG A 49 4.92 -0.70 6.77
N ALA A 50 5.86 0.20 6.53
CA ALA A 50 6.75 0.66 7.58
C ALA A 50 5.88 1.38 8.63
N LYS A 51 5.15 0.62 9.43
CA LYS A 51 4.81 1.03 10.80
C LYS A 51 5.77 0.30 11.71
N ASN A 52 7.05 0.63 11.57
CA ASN A 52 7.91 0.60 12.74
C ASN A 52 7.39 1.69 13.67
N CYS A 53 6.41 1.36 14.52
CA CYS A 53 6.38 1.96 15.86
C CYS A 53 7.51 1.32 16.69
N ARG A 54 8.73 1.37 16.16
CA ARG A 54 9.99 0.92 16.78
C ARG A 54 10.92 2.11 16.98
N GLY A 55 10.31 3.27 17.24
CA GLY A 55 10.94 4.40 17.91
C GLY A 55 10.25 4.50 19.25
N SER A 56 11.04 4.55 20.32
CA SER A 56 10.59 4.69 21.70
C SER A 56 9.43 5.67 21.81
N CYS A 57 8.33 5.29 22.47
CA CYS A 57 7.22 6.19 22.79
C CYS A 57 7.58 7.18 23.90
N SER A 58 8.81 7.68 23.93
CA SER A 58 9.36 8.59 24.95
C SER A 58 8.90 10.04 24.78
N GLY A 59 7.79 10.31 24.08
CA GLY A 59 7.41 11.67 23.70
C GLY A 59 5.91 11.95 23.56
N CYS A 60 5.03 11.07 24.02
CA CYS A 60 3.59 11.37 24.08
C CYS A 60 3.24 12.14 25.37
N SER A 61 3.70 13.38 25.49
CA SER A 61 3.14 14.34 26.43
C SER A 61 1.91 14.98 25.77
N GLY A 62 0.78 14.26 25.70
CA GLY A 62 -0.37 14.81 24.99
C GLY A 62 -1.65 13.98 24.88
N CYS A 63 -1.79 12.88 25.63
CA CYS A 63 -3.10 12.25 25.81
C CYS A 63 -3.70 12.76 27.13
N GLY A 64 -4.22 13.98 27.10
CA GLY A 64 -5.14 14.49 28.12
C GLY A 64 -6.58 14.18 27.69
N GLY A 65 -7.33 13.55 28.60
CA GLY A 65 -8.72 13.14 28.42
C GLY A 65 -9.01 11.89 29.23
#